data_AF-A0A917C7E6-F1
#
_entry.id   AF-A0A917C7E6-F1
#
_cell.length_a   1.000
_cell.length_b   1.000
_cell.length_c   1.000
_cell.angle_alpha   90.00
_cell.angle_beta   90.00
_cell.angle_gamma   90.00
#
_symmetry.space_group_name_H-M   'P 1'
#
loop_
_entity.id
_entity.type
_entity.pdbx_description
1 polymer ?
#
loop_
_entity_poly.entity_id
_entity_poly.type
_entity_poly.pdbx_seq_one_letter_code
_entity_poly.pdbx_strand_id
1 'polypeptide(L)'
;MVKKRIGIYPGTFDPVTNGHLDIIERATNIVDHLILAVAINRGKGPLFSLEERVAMVEHELSAIMERTGATIEVKPFESLLMNFAAAQGAKTIVRGLRAVSDFEYEFQMAGMNSHLEPDIETVFLMASDKCQFISSRFVKEIGKLGGDISNFVTPNVREKLMERFNTDE
;
A
#
# COMPACT_ATOMS: atom_id res chain seq x y z
N MET A 1 6.50 8.79 29.10
CA MET A 1 6.84 8.68 27.66
C MET A 1 5.58 8.97 26.86
N VAL A 2 5.67 9.78 25.80
CA VAL A 2 4.52 10.06 24.93
C VAL A 2 4.17 8.79 24.16
N LYS A 3 2.87 8.43 24.12
CA LYS A 3 2.39 7.25 23.39
C LYS A 3 2.53 7.51 21.88
N LYS A 4 3.30 6.66 21.17
CA LYS A 4 3.45 6.75 19.71
C LYS A 4 2.13 6.38 19.02
N ARG A 5 1.75 7.14 18.00
CA ARG A 5 0.64 6.83 17.09
C ARG A 5 1.14 5.84 16.05
N ILE A 6 0.61 4.62 16.10
CA ILE A 6 0.94 3.54 15.15
C ILE A 6 -0.21 3.46 14.13
N GLY A 7 0.15 3.64 12.86
CA GLY A 7 -0.76 3.48 11.72
C GLY A 7 -0.41 2.25 10.89
N ILE A 8 -1.42 1.66 10.25
CA ILE A 8 -1.24 0.60 9.25
C ILE A 8 -1.77 1.08 7.92
N TYR A 9 -0.96 0.98 6.87
CA TYR A 9 -1.43 1.10 5.49
C TYR A 9 -1.43 -0.29 4.84
N PRO A 10 -2.60 -0.94 4.74
CA PRO A 10 -2.68 -2.29 4.20
C PRO A 10 -2.84 -2.28 2.68
N GLY A 11 -2.22 -3.22 2.00
CA GLY A 11 -2.29 -3.34 0.55
C GLY A 11 -1.75 -4.68 0.06
N THR A 12 -2.08 -5.01 -1.19
CA THR A 12 -1.41 -6.13 -1.87
C THR A 12 -0.06 -5.70 -2.41
N PHE A 13 0.07 -4.44 -2.86
CA PHE A 13 1.30 -3.88 -3.42
C PHE A 13 1.88 -4.75 -4.54
N ASP A 14 1.06 -5.05 -5.56
CA ASP A 14 1.39 -5.97 -6.65
C ASP A 14 1.39 -5.30 -8.05
N PRO A 15 2.43 -4.51 -8.38
CA PRO A 15 3.47 -4.03 -7.48
C PRO A 15 3.06 -2.76 -6.73
N VAL A 16 3.94 -2.26 -5.85
CA VAL A 16 3.89 -0.89 -5.35
C VAL A 16 3.98 0.11 -6.52
N THR A 17 3.33 1.26 -6.41
CA THR A 17 3.26 2.28 -7.49
C THR A 17 3.49 3.67 -6.92
N ASN A 18 3.69 4.67 -7.77
CA ASN A 18 3.84 6.07 -7.35
C ASN A 18 2.64 6.56 -6.54
N GLY A 19 1.44 6.05 -6.83
CA GLY A 19 0.25 6.33 -6.03
C GLY A 19 0.28 5.75 -4.62
N HIS A 20 0.88 4.56 -4.42
CA HIS A 20 1.09 4.03 -3.07
C HIS A 20 2.12 4.88 -2.32
N LEU A 21 3.22 5.26 -2.98
CA LEU A 21 4.29 6.06 -2.38
C LEU A 21 3.79 7.44 -1.93
N ASP A 22 2.91 8.07 -2.70
CA ASP A 22 2.23 9.34 -2.32
C ASP A 22 1.46 9.20 -1.00
N ILE A 23 0.68 8.11 -0.85
CA ILE A 23 -0.09 7.85 0.37
C ILE A 23 0.83 7.52 1.54
N ILE A 24 1.89 6.73 1.32
CA ILE A 24 2.88 6.38 2.34
C ILE A 24 3.52 7.64 2.91
N GLU A 25 4.05 8.51 2.05
CA GLU A 25 4.69 9.75 2.48
C GLU A 25 3.72 10.70 3.18
N ARG A 26 2.46 10.79 2.73
CA ARG A 26 1.49 11.66 3.39
C ARG A 26 1.02 11.09 4.73
N ALA A 27 0.96 9.77 4.87
CA ALA A 27 0.62 9.12 6.12
C ALA A 27 1.66 9.39 7.22
N THR A 28 2.93 9.62 6.88
CA THR A 28 3.97 9.95 7.88
C THR A 28 3.73 11.28 8.58
N ASN A 29 2.88 12.16 8.03
CA ASN A 29 2.49 13.41 8.69
C ASN A 29 1.41 13.21 9.76
N ILE A 30 0.81 12.02 9.84
CA ILE A 30 -0.37 11.73 10.66
C ILE A 30 -0.02 10.78 11.80
N VAL A 31 0.92 9.85 11.56
CA VAL A 31 1.36 8.83 12.52
C VAL A 31 2.85 8.90 12.78
N ASP A 32 3.27 8.46 13.96
CA ASP A 32 4.68 8.46 14.37
C ASP A 32 5.42 7.19 13.91
N HIS A 33 4.66 6.10 13.68
CA HIS A 33 5.16 4.83 13.15
C HIS A 33 4.14 4.27 12.15
N LEU A 34 4.56 4.08 10.90
CA LEU A 34 3.73 3.54 9.83
C LEU A 34 4.13 2.10 9.50
N ILE A 35 3.17 1.18 9.54
CA ILE A 35 3.33 -0.21 9.17
C ILE A 35 2.69 -0.44 7.80
N LEU A 36 3.46 -0.85 6.81
CA LEU A 36 2.96 -1.27 5.51
C LEU A 36 2.61 -2.77 5.59
N ALA A 37 1.32 -3.05 5.71
CA ALA A 37 0.82 -4.41 5.87
C ALA A 37 0.60 -5.04 4.48
N VAL A 38 1.52 -5.92 4.07
CA VAL A 38 1.49 -6.58 2.76
C VAL A 38 0.66 -7.86 2.86
N ALA A 39 -0.53 -7.85 2.26
CA ALA A 39 -1.43 -9.00 2.29
C ALA A 39 -0.87 -10.16 1.43
N ILE A 40 -0.97 -11.41 1.91
CA ILE A 40 -0.61 -12.59 1.09
C ILE A 40 -1.50 -12.68 -0.15
N ASN A 41 -2.80 -12.48 0.02
CA ASN A 41 -3.82 -12.42 -1.05
C ASN A 41 -3.83 -13.63 -2.01
N ARG A 42 -3.72 -14.86 -1.47
CA ARG A 42 -3.63 -16.12 -2.24
C ARG A 42 -4.74 -16.31 -3.27
N GLY A 43 -5.95 -15.81 -3.00
CA GLY A 43 -7.11 -15.98 -3.89
C GLY A 43 -7.13 -15.12 -5.16
N LYS A 44 -6.24 -14.12 -5.29
CA LYS A 44 -6.24 -13.17 -6.42
C LYS A 44 -5.08 -13.36 -7.40
N GLY A 45 -4.20 -14.35 -7.18
CA GLY A 45 -3.08 -14.64 -8.06
C GLY A 45 -2.19 -13.42 -8.32
N PRO A 46 -1.53 -12.86 -7.29
CA PRO A 46 -0.63 -11.72 -7.50
C PRO A 46 0.47 -12.09 -8.50
N LEU A 47 0.90 -11.09 -9.28
CA LEU A 47 1.97 -11.27 -10.25
C LEU A 47 3.26 -11.63 -9.51
N PHE A 48 3.60 -10.90 -8.45
CA PHE A 48 4.79 -11.14 -7.64
C PHE A 48 4.48 -11.96 -6.39
N SER A 49 5.45 -12.78 -5.97
CA SER A 49 5.40 -13.49 -4.69
C SER A 49 5.28 -12.51 -3.52
N LEU A 50 4.91 -13.01 -2.35
CA LEU A 50 4.83 -12.17 -1.16
C LEU A 50 6.19 -11.55 -0.82
N GLU A 51 7.24 -12.35 -0.91
CA GLU A 51 8.63 -11.98 -0.65
C GLU A 51 9.10 -10.90 -1.62
N GLU A 52 8.80 -11.07 -2.92
CA GLU A 52 9.11 -10.07 -3.94
C GLU A 52 8.40 -8.74 -3.69
N ARG A 53 7.12 -8.78 -3.27
CA ARG A 53 6.35 -7.57 -2.96
C ARG A 53 6.86 -6.86 -1.73
N VAL A 54 7.17 -7.60 -0.66
CA VAL A 54 7.79 -7.05 0.55
C VAL A 54 9.13 -6.38 0.19
N ALA A 55 10.00 -7.09 -0.53
CA ALA A 55 11.31 -6.56 -0.92
C ALA A 55 11.20 -5.30 -1.80
N MET A 56 10.25 -5.26 -2.74
CA MET A 56 9.98 -4.05 -3.53
C MET A 56 9.55 -2.90 -2.64
N VAL A 57 8.60 -3.12 -1.73
CA VAL A 57 8.14 -2.04 -0.83
C VAL A 57 9.29 -1.55 0.05
N GLU A 58 10.05 -2.44 0.69
CA GLU A 58 11.20 -2.09 1.53
C GLU A 58 12.25 -1.26 0.78
N HIS A 59 12.53 -1.62 -0.48
CA HIS A 59 13.45 -0.85 -1.32
C HIS A 59 12.98 0.60 -1.50
N GLU A 60 11.70 0.82 -1.83
CA GLU A 60 11.15 2.16 -2.06
C GLU A 60 11.07 3.02 -0.79
N LEU A 61 10.97 2.39 0.39
CA LEU A 61 10.85 3.10 1.66
C LEU A 61 12.11 3.85 2.07
N SER A 62 13.29 3.39 1.68
CA SER A 62 14.56 3.97 2.12
C SER A 62 14.64 5.46 1.83
N ALA A 63 14.25 5.86 0.60
CA ALA A 63 14.24 7.27 0.19
C ALA A 63 13.18 8.11 0.94
N ILE A 64 12.03 7.53 1.26
CA ILE A 64 10.96 8.21 2.00
C ILE A 64 11.41 8.43 3.45
N MET A 65 11.98 7.42 4.09
CA MET A 65 12.45 7.50 5.47
C MET A 65 13.59 8.53 5.62
N GLU A 66 14.53 8.57 4.68
CA GLU A 66 15.59 9.58 4.65
C GLU A 66 15.04 11.01 4.53
N ARG A 67 14.05 11.22 3.64
CA ARG A 67 13.45 12.55 3.42
C ARG A 67 12.55 13.02 4.57
N THR A 68 11.80 12.11 5.19
CA THR A 68 10.76 12.44 6.18
C THR A 68 11.22 12.28 7.64
N GLY A 69 12.27 11.50 7.89
CA GLY A 69 12.68 11.09 9.24
C GLY A 69 11.66 10.16 9.94
N ALA A 70 10.66 9.65 9.22
CA ALA A 70 9.60 8.82 9.78
C ALA A 70 10.08 7.39 10.02
N THR A 71 9.48 6.72 11.02
CA THR A 71 9.66 5.28 11.22
C THR A 71 8.63 4.54 10.36
N ILE A 72 9.10 3.75 9.39
CA ILE A 72 8.26 2.93 8.53
C ILE A 72 8.77 1.49 8.58
N GLU A 73 7.88 0.52 8.73
CA GLU A 73 8.20 -0.91 8.66
C GLU A 73 7.27 -1.63 7.67
N VAL A 74 7.76 -2.70 7.04
CA VAL A 74 6.96 -3.56 6.16
C VAL A 74 6.69 -4.87 6.88
N LYS A 75 5.42 -5.31 6.92
CA LYS A 75 5.03 -6.56 7.56
C LYS A 75 4.09 -7.36 6.67
N PRO A 76 4.44 -8.60 6.29
CA PRO A 76 3.48 -9.48 5.65
C PRO A 76 2.39 -9.88 6.66
N PHE A 77 1.16 -10.09 6.18
CA PHE A 77 0.08 -10.62 7.02
C PHE A 77 -0.92 -11.47 6.23
N GLU A 78 -1.53 -12.43 6.93
CA GLU A 78 -2.54 -13.35 6.38
C GLU A 78 -3.86 -13.39 7.16
N SER A 79 -3.89 -12.79 8.35
CA SER A 79 -5.08 -12.76 9.21
C SER A 79 -6.06 -11.64 8.81
N LEU A 80 -7.19 -11.55 9.52
CA LEU A 80 -8.07 -10.38 9.44
C LEU A 80 -7.28 -9.11 9.76
N LEU A 81 -7.44 -8.08 8.92
CA LEU A 81 -6.73 -6.80 9.05
C LEU A 81 -6.85 -6.20 10.45
N MET A 82 -8.05 -6.24 11.02
CA MET A 82 -8.31 -5.65 12.34
C MET A 82 -7.59 -6.41 13.46
N ASN A 83 -7.55 -7.75 13.38
CA ASN A 83 -6.78 -8.56 14.34
C ASN A 83 -5.27 -8.30 14.21
N PHE A 84 -4.77 -8.18 12.98
CA PHE A 84 -3.39 -7.79 12.73
C PHE A 84 -3.10 -6.41 13.33
N ALA A 85 -4.00 -5.45 13.12
CA ALA A 85 -3.86 -4.09 13.63
C ALA A 85 -3.84 -4.02 15.15
N ALA A 86 -4.77 -4.72 15.80
CA ALA A 86 -4.80 -4.85 17.26
C ALA A 86 -3.50 -5.50 17.79
N ALA A 87 -3.01 -6.55 17.13
CA ALA A 87 -1.76 -7.22 17.51
C ALA A 87 -0.51 -6.33 17.36
N GLN A 88 -0.51 -5.38 16.42
CA GLN A 88 0.55 -4.38 16.30
C GLN A 88 0.37 -3.18 17.24
N GLY A 89 -0.72 -3.11 18.00
CA GLY A 89 -1.06 -1.96 18.83
C GLY A 89 -1.42 -0.71 18.01
N ALA A 90 -1.79 -0.89 16.73
CA ALA A 90 -2.21 0.19 15.87
C ALA A 90 -3.58 0.74 16.28
N LYS A 91 -3.76 2.05 16.11
CA LYS A 91 -5.04 2.74 16.35
C LYS A 91 -5.55 3.46 15.11
N THR A 92 -4.85 3.31 13.99
CA THR A 92 -5.19 3.96 12.73
C THR A 92 -4.95 3.00 11.57
N ILE A 93 -5.95 2.83 10.72
CA ILE A 93 -5.82 2.26 9.38
C ILE A 93 -5.80 3.42 8.39
N VAL A 94 -4.78 3.51 7.55
CA VAL A 94 -4.70 4.48 6.45
C VAL A 94 -5.18 3.81 5.18
N ARG A 95 -6.01 4.50 4.40
CA ARG A 95 -6.47 4.05 3.07
C ARG A 95 -6.37 5.19 2.07
N GLY A 96 -6.03 4.87 0.83
CA GLY A 96 -6.05 5.82 -0.28
C GLY A 96 -7.40 5.80 -1.00
N LEU A 97 -7.98 6.96 -1.32
CA LEU A 97 -9.18 7.09 -2.16
C LEU A 97 -8.84 7.81 -3.45
N ARG A 98 -9.21 7.22 -4.60
CA ARG A 98 -8.96 7.84 -5.92
C ARG A 98 -10.22 8.33 -6.60
N ALA A 99 -11.21 7.44 -6.69
CA ALA A 99 -12.46 7.67 -7.41
C ALA A 99 -13.67 7.30 -6.54
N VAL A 100 -14.85 7.74 -6.96
CA VAL A 100 -16.13 7.45 -6.27
C VAL A 100 -16.35 5.95 -6.09
N SER A 101 -15.92 5.12 -7.06
CA SER A 101 -16.05 3.66 -6.96
C SER A 101 -15.23 3.05 -5.82
N ASP A 102 -14.06 3.62 -5.50
CA ASP A 102 -13.27 3.16 -4.34
C ASP A 102 -14.00 3.53 -3.05
N PHE A 103 -14.65 4.70 -3.00
CA PHE A 103 -15.34 5.19 -1.81
C PHE A 103 -16.46 4.27 -1.34
N GLU A 104 -17.30 3.74 -2.23
CA GLU A 104 -18.40 2.85 -1.81
C GLU A 104 -17.89 1.58 -1.12
N TYR A 105 -16.87 0.94 -1.70
CA TYR A 105 -16.24 -0.24 -1.11
C TYR A 105 -15.58 0.08 0.23
N GLU A 106 -14.79 1.16 0.27
CA GLU A 106 -14.07 1.57 1.47
C GLU A 106 -14.98 2.04 2.59
N PHE A 107 -16.10 2.72 2.27
CA PHE A 107 -17.11 3.15 3.24
C PHE A 107 -17.74 1.96 3.94
N GLN A 108 -18.11 0.91 3.19
CA GLN A 108 -18.65 -0.32 3.76
C GLN A 108 -17.61 -1.02 4.64
N MET A 109 -16.37 -1.14 4.16
CA MET A 109 -15.29 -1.78 4.92
C MET A 109 -14.94 -1.02 6.22
N ALA A 110 -14.89 0.31 6.19
CA ALA A 110 -14.66 1.11 7.38
C ALA A 110 -15.79 0.90 8.41
N GLY A 111 -17.04 0.91 7.97
CA GLY A 111 -18.19 0.64 8.85
C GLY A 111 -18.15 -0.77 9.45
N MET A 112 -17.74 -1.79 8.70
CA MET A 112 -17.59 -3.14 9.24
C MET A 112 -16.42 -3.23 10.23
N ASN A 113 -15.29 -2.63 9.90
CA ASN A 113 -14.09 -2.64 10.74
C ASN A 113 -14.33 -1.92 12.07
N SER A 114 -15.09 -0.81 12.09
CA SER A 114 -15.42 -0.10 13.33
C SER A 114 -16.33 -0.91 14.26
N HIS A 115 -17.13 -1.84 13.73
CA HIS A 115 -17.90 -2.77 14.56
C HIS A 115 -17.04 -3.91 15.12
N LEU A 116 -16.03 -4.35 14.36
CA LEU A 116 -15.13 -5.43 14.77
C LEU A 116 -14.12 -4.96 15.82
N GLU A 117 -13.52 -3.79 15.62
CA GLU A 117 -12.51 -3.19 16.51
C GLU A 117 -12.81 -1.70 16.71
N PRO A 118 -13.68 -1.33 17.66
CA PRO A 118 -14.15 0.05 17.86
C PRO A 118 -13.06 1.06 18.24
N ASP A 119 -11.91 0.60 18.73
CA ASP A 119 -10.80 1.46 19.12
C ASP A 119 -9.84 1.80 17.96
N ILE A 120 -10.09 1.29 16.75
CA ILE A 120 -9.22 1.49 15.59
C ILE A 120 -9.95 2.32 14.54
N GLU A 121 -9.41 3.51 14.28
CA GLU A 121 -9.99 4.45 13.32
C GLU A 121 -9.49 4.20 11.89
N THR A 122 -10.34 4.40 10.89
CA THR A 122 -9.92 4.39 9.47
C THR A 122 -9.82 5.83 8.95
N VAL A 123 -8.65 6.20 8.45
CA VAL A 123 -8.34 7.51 7.87
C VAL A 123 -8.15 7.37 6.37
N PHE A 124 -8.91 8.15 5.62
CA PHE A 124 -8.83 8.20 4.17
C PHE A 124 -7.99 9.39 3.70
N LEU A 125 -7.02 9.10 2.84
CA LEU A 125 -6.24 10.11 2.13
C LEU A 125 -6.64 10.09 0.66
N MET A 126 -7.17 11.23 0.20
CA MET A 126 -7.45 11.44 -1.23
C MET A 126 -6.14 11.36 -2.01
N ALA A 127 -6.06 10.55 -3.06
CA ALA A 127 -4.91 10.47 -3.95
C ALA A 127 -4.60 11.86 -4.54
N SER A 128 -3.32 12.17 -4.71
CA SER A 128 -2.92 13.39 -5.42
C SER A 128 -3.44 13.38 -6.86
N ASP A 129 -3.65 14.57 -7.40
CA ASP A 129 -4.02 14.84 -8.80
C ASP A 129 -3.14 14.08 -9.81
N LYS A 130 -1.85 13.96 -9.53
CA LYS A 130 -0.87 13.21 -10.33
C LYS A 130 -1.01 11.69 -10.24
N CYS A 131 -1.58 11.18 -9.14
CA CYS A 131 -1.62 9.75 -8.84
C CYS A 131 -3.03 9.13 -8.91
N GLN A 132 -4.08 9.94 -9.04
CA GLN A 132 -5.48 9.48 -8.96
C GLN A 132 -5.82 8.35 -9.95
N PHE A 133 -5.17 8.31 -11.12
CA PHE A 133 -5.46 7.29 -12.14
C PHE A 133 -4.58 6.04 -12.03
N ILE A 134 -3.62 6.03 -11.10
CA ILE A 134 -2.64 4.94 -10.99
C ILE A 134 -3.27 3.77 -10.23
N SER A 135 -3.25 2.60 -10.85
CA SER A 135 -3.58 1.33 -10.21
C SER A 135 -2.57 0.26 -10.62
N SER A 136 -2.17 -0.62 -9.70
CA SER A 136 -1.25 -1.72 -10.05
C SER A 136 -1.83 -2.62 -11.14
N ARG A 137 -3.15 -2.74 -11.22
CA ARG A 137 -3.84 -3.46 -12.31
C ARG A 137 -3.53 -2.84 -13.67
N PHE A 138 -3.79 -1.54 -13.84
CA PHE A 138 -3.54 -0.85 -15.11
C PHE A 138 -2.06 -0.76 -15.45
N VAL A 139 -1.19 -0.57 -14.45
CA VAL A 139 0.27 -0.62 -14.66
C VAL A 139 0.68 -1.97 -15.25
N LYS A 140 0.18 -3.08 -14.70
CA LYS A 140 0.48 -4.42 -15.22
C LYS A 140 -0.08 -4.62 -16.63
N GLU A 141 -1.31 -4.18 -16.88
CA GLU A 141 -1.98 -4.34 -18.18
C GLU A 141 -1.27 -3.55 -19.29
N ILE A 142 -0.96 -2.27 -19.05
CA ILE A 142 -0.23 -1.41 -19.99
C ILE A 142 1.17 -1.97 -20.26
N GLY A 143 1.90 -2.36 -19.20
CA GLY A 143 3.25 -2.89 -19.33
C GLY A 143 3.31 -4.21 -20.10
N LYS A 144 2.37 -5.14 -19.87
CA LYS A 144 2.26 -6.39 -20.63
C LYS A 144 2.00 -6.18 -22.12
N LEU A 145 1.34 -5.07 -22.48
CA LEU A 145 1.06 -4.72 -23.87
C LEU A 145 2.15 -3.84 -24.50
N GLY A 146 3.31 -3.68 -23.84
CA GLY A 146 4.44 -2.91 -24.34
C GLY A 146 4.29 -1.39 -24.21
N GLY A 147 3.30 -0.91 -23.44
CA GLY A 147 3.14 0.51 -23.15
C GLY A 147 4.15 1.03 -22.13
N ASP A 148 4.47 2.34 -22.21
CA ASP A 148 5.37 2.97 -21.24
C ASP A 148 4.69 3.21 -19.90
N ILE A 149 5.29 2.68 -18.83
CA ILE A 149 4.82 2.79 -17.44
C ILE A 149 5.76 3.62 -16.56
N SER A 150 6.77 4.27 -17.14
CA SER A 150 7.80 5.05 -16.42
C SER A 150 7.23 6.13 -15.50
N ASN A 151 6.06 6.68 -15.81
CA ASN A 151 5.41 7.71 -15.00
C ASN A 151 4.54 7.15 -13.86
N PHE A 152 4.32 5.84 -13.80
CA PHE A 152 3.38 5.23 -12.84
C PHE A 152 4.07 4.46 -11.70
N VAL A 153 5.33 4.09 -11.89
CA VAL A 153 6.16 3.34 -10.94
C VAL A 153 7.57 3.91 -10.93
N THR A 154 8.38 3.52 -9.94
CA THR A 154 9.79 3.90 -9.89
C THR A 154 10.63 3.04 -10.84
N PRO A 155 11.87 3.46 -11.19
CA PRO A 155 12.74 2.70 -12.10
C PRO A 155 12.97 1.24 -11.66
N ASN A 156 13.20 1.01 -10.36
CA ASN A 156 13.39 -0.32 -9.79
C ASN A 156 12.15 -1.22 -10.00
N VAL A 157 10.95 -0.70 -9.74
CA VAL A 157 9.70 -1.44 -9.96
C VAL A 157 9.45 -1.69 -11.44
N ARG A 158 9.75 -0.70 -12.31
CA ARG A 158 9.64 -0.86 -13.77
C ARG A 158 10.53 -1.99 -14.28
N GLU A 159 11.79 -2.03 -13.83
CA GLU A 159 12.73 -3.09 -14.21
C GLU A 159 12.19 -4.48 -13.86
N LYS A 160 11.75 -4.68 -12.61
CA LYS A 160 11.15 -5.95 -12.16
C LYS A 160 9.90 -6.35 -12.95
N LEU A 161 9.07 -5.38 -13.34
CA LEU A 161 7.90 -5.63 -14.19
C LEU A 161 8.33 -6.10 -15.59
N MET A 162 9.29 -5.43 -16.21
CA MET A 162 9.76 -5.78 -17.55
C MET A 162 10.45 -7.15 -17.57
N GLU A 163 11.27 -7.46 -16.55
CA GLU A 163 11.85 -8.79 -16.36
C GLU A 163 10.75 -9.86 -16.29
N ARG A 164 9.70 -9.61 -15.50
CA ARG A 164 8.60 -10.55 -15.33
C ARG A 164 7.80 -10.76 -16.62
N PHE A 165 7.54 -9.70 -17.39
CA PHE A 165 6.79 -9.83 -18.63
C PHE A 165 7.56 -10.58 -19.71
N ASN A 166 8.89 -10.45 -19.75
CA ASN A 166 9.74 -11.19 -20.67
C ASN A 166 9.88 -12.68 -20.31
N THR A 167 9.51 -13.09 -19.09
CA THR A 167 9.53 -14.51 -18.67
C THR A 167 8.20 -15.22 -18.92
N ASP A 168 7.14 -14.47 -19.26
CA ASP A 168 5.80 -14.98 -19.56
C ASP A 168 5.58 -15.25 -21.08
N GLU A 169 6.62 -15.07 -21.92
CA GLU A 169 6.69 -15.50 -23.34
C GLU A 169 7.42 -16.84 -23.50
#